data_AF-A0A925LYP8-F1
#
_entry.id   AF-A0A925LYP8-F1
#
_cell.length_a   1.000
_cell.length_b   1.000
_cell.length_c   1.000
_cell.angle_alpha   90.00
_cell.angle_beta   90.00
_cell.angle_gamma   90.00
#
_symmetry.space_group_name_H-M   'P 1'
#
loop_
_entity.id
_entity.type
_entity.pdbx_description
1 polymer ?
#
loop_
_entity_poly.entity_id
_entity_poly.type
_entity_poly.pdbx_seq_one_letter_code
_entity_poly.pdbx_strand_id
1 'polypeptide(L)'
;MPLYEFKCDDCGVFDQWRPIAECNDPASCPTCQGGTKRLFSAPTLLSGSLRLKKESPEPQLVQRSNDREPERSMARSHNGARPWMISH
;
A
#
# COMPACT_ATOMS: atom_id res chain seq x y z
N MET A 1 -10.58 -5.67 -9.62
CA MET A 1 -9.64 -5.73 -10.76
C MET A 1 -8.80 -4.46 -10.71
N PRO A 2 -7.49 -4.44 -10.97
CA PRO A 2 -6.71 -3.20 -11.08
C PRO A 2 -6.97 -2.48 -12.42
N LEU A 3 -6.85 -1.15 -12.39
CA LEU A 3 -6.95 -0.28 -13.56
C LEU A 3 -5.55 0.04 -14.07
N TYR A 4 -5.33 -0.10 -15.37
CA TYR A 4 -4.06 0.20 -16.01
C TYR A 4 -4.24 1.15 -17.19
N GLU A 5 -3.22 1.95 -17.43
CA GLU A 5 -3.17 2.94 -18.49
C GLU A 5 -2.47 2.35 -19.73
N PHE A 6 -3.03 2.55 -20.92
CA PHE A 6 -2.51 2.08 -22.20
C PHE A 6 -2.48 3.23 -23.22
N LYS A 7 -1.56 3.16 -24.18
CA LYS A 7 -1.43 4.14 -25.26
C LYS A 7 -1.52 3.49 -26.63
N CYS A 8 -2.44 4.02 -27.43
CA CYS A 8 -2.53 3.83 -28.87
C CYS A 8 -1.73 4.94 -29.57
N ASP A 9 -1.01 4.60 -30.64
CA ASP A 9 -0.27 5.57 -31.44
C ASP A 9 -1.19 6.52 -32.22
N ASP A 10 -2.37 6.06 -32.66
CA ASP A 10 -3.33 6.87 -33.43
C ASP A 10 -4.40 7.57 -32.56
N CYS A 11 -4.88 6.92 -31.50
CA CYS A 11 -6.03 7.42 -30.73
C CYS A 11 -5.66 8.05 -29.38
N GLY A 12 -4.44 7.83 -28.87
CA GLY A 12 -3.99 8.37 -27.59
C GLY A 12 -4.12 7.40 -26.41
N VAL A 13 -4.23 7.96 -25.20
CA VAL A 13 -4.16 7.22 -23.92
C VAL A 13 -5.57 6.86 -23.43
N PHE A 14 -5.72 5.67 -22.86
CA PHE A 14 -6.97 5.20 -22.24
C PHE A 14 -6.71 4.24 -21.08
N ASP A 15 -7.69 4.11 -20.19
CA ASP A 15 -7.63 3.21 -19.04
C ASP A 15 -8.44 1.92 -19.27
N GLN A 16 -7.92 0.79 -18.80
CA GLN A 16 -8.59 -0.51 -18.91
C GLN A 16 -8.37 -1.37 -17.66
N TRP A 17 -9.44 -2.01 -17.19
CA TRP A 17 -9.38 -2.98 -16.11
C TRP A 17 -8.77 -4.29 -16.62
N ARG A 18 -7.69 -4.77 -15.99
CA ARG A 18 -7.08 -6.06 -16.34
C ARG A 18 -6.72 -6.89 -15.11
N PRO A 19 -6.73 -8.22 -15.20
CA PRO A 19 -6.10 -9.05 -14.18
C PRO A 19 -4.59 -8.81 -14.19
N ILE A 20 -3.94 -9.02 -13.04
CA ILE A 20 -2.51 -8.78 -12.91
C ILE A 20 -1.66 -9.68 -13.82
N ALA A 21 -2.16 -10.87 -14.15
CA ALA A 21 -1.51 -11.81 -15.06
C ALA A 21 -1.38 -11.26 -16.48
N GLU A 22 -2.35 -10.47 -16.94
CA GLU A 22 -2.39 -9.89 -18.29
C GLU A 22 -1.87 -8.45 -18.32
N CYS A 23 -1.30 -7.96 -17.22
CA CYS A 23 -0.97 -6.54 -17.12
C CYS A 23 0.12 -6.10 -18.10
N ASN A 24 0.91 -7.01 -18.66
CA ASN A 24 1.95 -6.69 -19.65
C ASN A 24 1.52 -7.03 -21.09
N ASP A 25 0.36 -7.67 -21.26
CA ASP A 25 -0.13 -8.04 -22.58
C ASP A 25 -0.66 -6.79 -23.33
N PRO A 26 -0.48 -6.72 -24.65
CA PRO A 26 -1.01 -5.62 -25.45
C PRO A 26 -2.55 -5.63 -25.41
N ALA A 27 -3.14 -4.47 -25.12
CA ALA A 27 -4.58 -4.28 -25.18
C ALA A 27 -5.02 -3.79 -26.57
N SER A 28 -6.26 -4.09 -26.96
CA SER A 28 -6.86 -3.50 -28.16
C SER A 28 -7.42 -2.11 -27.84
N CYS A 29 -7.14 -1.13 -28.70
CA CYS A 29 -7.72 0.20 -28.56
C CYS A 29 -9.26 0.15 -28.72
N PRO A 30 -10.05 0.77 -27.82
CA PRO A 30 -11.51 0.77 -27.93
C PRO A 30 -12.04 1.56 -29.14
N THR A 31 -11.22 2.41 -29.76
CA THR A 31 -11.61 3.25 -30.89
C THR A 31 -11.22 2.64 -32.23
N CYS A 32 -9.96 2.24 -32.41
CA CYS A 32 -9.44 1.75 -33.69
C CYS A 32 -9.13 0.24 -33.72
N GLN A 33 -9.27 -0.47 -32.59
CA GLN A 33 -8.97 -1.90 -32.43
C GLN A 33 -7.51 -2.29 -32.71
N GLY A 34 -6.62 -1.31 -32.93
CA GLY A 34 -5.19 -1.52 -33.07
C GLY A 34 -4.52 -1.97 -31.78
N GLY A 35 -3.28 -2.45 -31.92
CA GLY A 35 -2.44 -2.83 -30.79
C GLY A 35 -1.99 -1.61 -29.99
N THR A 36 -1.87 -1.76 -28.68
CA THR A 36 -1.45 -0.70 -27.75
C THR A 36 -0.33 -1.19 -26.84
N LYS A 37 0.38 -0.24 -26.23
CA LYS A 37 1.42 -0.53 -25.22
C LYS A 37 0.96 0.00 -23.87
N ARG A 38 1.27 -0.73 -22.80
CA ARG A 38 1.00 -0.27 -21.44
C ARG A 38 1.86 0.95 -21.11
N LEU A 39 1.25 1.94 -20.49
CA LEU A 39 1.95 3.08 -19.91
C LEU A 39 2.22 2.85 -18.43
N PHE A 40 3.41 3.23 -17.98
CA PHE A 40 3.77 3.28 -16.57
C PHE A 40 3.92 4.75 -16.18
N SER A 41 2.84 5.33 -15.68
CA SER A 41 2.83 6.69 -15.15
C SER A 41 3.63 6.73 -13.84
N ALA A 42 4.52 7.72 -13.71
CA ALA A 42 5.26 7.91 -12.47
C ALA A 42 4.27 8.27 -11.36
N PRO A 43 4.41 7.73 -10.14
CA PRO A 43 3.62 8.19 -9.01
C PRO A 43 3.85 9.68 -8.84
N THR A 44 2.79 10.45 -8.61
CA THR A 44 2.88 11.90 -8.37
C THR A 44 3.78 12.14 -7.16
N LEU A 45 5.01 12.57 -7.41
CA LEU A 45 5.94 12.96 -6.36
C LEU A 45 5.52 14.34 -5.86
N LEU A 46 5.22 14.45 -4.57
CA LEU A 46 4.99 15.75 -3.97
C LEU A 46 6.33 16.52 -3.97
N SER A 47 6.54 17.40 -4.94
CA SER A 47 7.65 18.37 -4.96
C SER A 47 7.38 19.45 -3.91
N GLY A 48 7.40 19.07 -2.64
CA GLY A 48 7.29 19.97 -1.51
C GLY A 48 8.24 19.52 -0.41
N SER A 49 8.64 20.46 0.45
CA SER A 49 9.52 20.21 1.60
C SER A 49 8.80 19.41 2.69
N LEU A 50 8.35 18.19 2.38
CA LEU A 50 8.07 17.21 3.41
C LEU A 50 9.40 16.94 4.11
N ARG A 51 9.45 17.14 5.43
CA ARG A 51 10.63 16.81 6.24
C ARG A 51 11.00 15.36 5.92
N LEU A 52 12.04 15.19 5.10
CA LEU A 52 12.69 13.91 4.93
C LEU A 52 13.09 13.49 6.33
N LYS A 53 12.47 12.42 6.82
CA LYS A 53 12.78 11.90 8.15
C LYS A 53 14.24 11.49 8.09
N LYS A 54 15.11 12.33 8.65
CA LYS A 54 16.53 12.03 8.81
C LYS A 54 16.59 10.89 9.81
N GLU A 55 16.61 9.67 9.28
CA GLU A 55 16.89 8.46 10.03
C GLU A 55 18.25 8.65 10.71
N SER A 56 18.23 8.83 12.03
CA SER A 56 19.43 8.82 12.84
C SER A 56 19.88 7.35 12.91
N PRO A 57 21.05 6.99 12.35
CA PRO A 57 21.50 5.60 12.30
C PRO A 57 21.81 5.02 13.69
N GLU A 58 21.96 5.89 14.69
CA GLU A 58 22.27 5.49 16.06
C GLU A 58 21.01 5.50 16.93
N PRO A 59 20.66 4.36 17.57
CA PRO A 59 19.54 4.29 18.49
C PRO A 59 19.83 5.17 19.72
N GLN A 60 18.93 6.10 20.03
CA GLN A 60 19.03 6.86 21.27
C GLN A 60 18.61 5.98 22.45
N LEU A 61 19.53 5.78 23.39
CA LEU A 61 19.27 5.06 24.62
C LEU A 61 18.42 5.93 25.55
N VAL A 62 17.10 5.69 25.56
CA VAL A 62 16.16 6.33 26.49
C VAL A 62 16.13 5.52 27.79
N GLN A 63 16.65 6.09 28.88
CA GLN A 63 16.50 5.46 30.20
C GLN A 63 15.12 5.74 30.78
N ARG A 64 14.46 4.70 31.29
CA ARG A 64 13.31 4.87 32.20
C ARG A 64 13.85 5.36 33.54
N SER A 65 13.36 6.49 34.02
CA SER A 65 13.64 6.98 35.37
C SER A 65 13.03 6.02 36.42
N ASN A 66 13.81 5.64 37.42
CA ASN A 66 13.46 4.67 38.46
C ASN A 66 12.34 5.12 39.43
N ASP A 67 11.85 6.36 39.34
CA ASP A 67 10.81 6.91 40.23
C ASP A 67 9.37 6.44 39.92
N ARG A 68 9.16 5.62 38.88
CA ARG A 68 7.82 5.12 38.56
C ARG A 68 7.67 3.69 39.06
N GLU A 69 7.15 3.55 40.28
CA GLU A 69 6.76 2.24 40.83
C GLU A 69 5.77 1.57 39.85
N PRO A 70 6.05 0.33 39.39
CA PRO A 70 5.18 -0.35 38.45
C PRO A 70 3.87 -0.73 39.15
N GLU A 71 2.77 -0.08 38.75
CA GLU A 71 1.41 -0.51 39.10
C GLU A 71 1.28 -2.00 38.81
N ARG A 72 0.95 -2.77 39.85
CA ARG A 72 0.93 -4.23 39.82
C ARG A 72 -0.17 -4.65 38.84
N SER A 73 0.21 -5.14 37.66
CA SER A 73 -0.76 -5.54 36.64
C SER A 73 -1.61 -6.69 37.19
N MET A 74 -2.87 -6.42 37.55
CA MET A 74 -3.81 -7.47 37.91
C MET A 74 -4.07 -8.33 36.66
N ALA A 75 -3.80 -9.63 36.78
CA ALA A 75 -4.19 -10.61 35.77
C ALA A 75 -5.71 -10.57 35.62
N ARG A 76 -6.21 -10.09 34.48
CA ARG A 76 -7.63 -10.15 34.15
C ARG A 76 -7.98 -11.59 33.83
N SER A 77 -8.81 -12.21 34.66
CA SER A 77 -9.37 -13.54 34.38
C SER A 77 -10.31 -13.43 33.17
N HIS A 78 -9.97 -14.14 32.08
CA HIS A 78 -10.83 -14.24 30.91
C HIS A 78 -11.90 -15.30 31.17
N ASN A 79 -12.97 -14.94 31.87
CA ASN A 79 -14.18 -15.76 31.95
C ASN A 79 -15.03 -15.48 30.70
N GLY A 80 -15.01 -16.41 29.75
CA GLY A 80 -15.83 -16.35 28.53
C GLY A 80 -14.97 -16.38 27.28
N ALA A 81 -15.29 -17.31 26.38
CA ALA A 81 -14.55 -17.66 25.18
C ALA A 81 -14.03 -16.43 24.41
N ARG A 82 -12.79 -16.55 23.94
CA ARG A 82 -12.17 -15.50 23.13
C ARG A 82 -12.99 -15.31 21.85
N PRO A 83 -13.31 -14.07 21.46
CA PRO A 83 -14.32 -13.77 20.43
C PRO A 83 -14.02 -14.31 19.02
N TRP A 84 -12.82 -14.82 18.77
CA TRP A 84 -12.40 -15.47 17.52
C TRP A 84 -12.60 -16.99 17.50
N MET A 85 -13.08 -17.58 18.59
CA MET A 85 -13.34 -19.01 18.69
C MET A 85 -14.79 -19.29 18.25
N ILE A 86 -14.96 -19.74 17.02
CA ILE A 86 -16.25 -20.24 16.51
C ILE A 86 -16.38 -21.67 17.04
N SER A 87 -17.24 -21.89 18.04
CA SER A 87 -17.61 -23.26 18.45
C SER A 87 -18.37 -23.91 17.30
N HIS A 88 -17.89 -25.08 16.86
CA HIS A 88 -18.63 -26.00 16.00
C HIS A 88 -19.68 -26.77 16.81
#